data_AF-A0A644Z7Z1-F1
#
_entry.id   AF-A0A644Z7Z1-F1
#
_cell.length_a   1.000
_cell.length_b   1.000
_cell.length_c   1.000
_cell.angle_alpha   90.00
_cell.angle_beta   90.00
_cell.angle_gamma   90.00
#
_symmetry.space_group_name_H-M   'P 1'
#
loop_
_entity.id
_entity.type
_entity.pdbx_description
1 polymer ?
#
loop_
_entity_poly.entity_id
_entity_poly.type
_entity_poly.pdbx_seq_one_letter_code
_entity_poly.pdbx_strand_id
1 'polypeptide(L)'
;MYVKNLLTKNDEVEGIIQKTEKINQDFLNKLSFLHPDITKNEKNIALMLRAGLSTKQIATLLDCNPKSVNMARYRMRTHMGMESDKNLADYLKSL
;
A
#
# COMPACT_ATOMS: atom_id res chain seq x y z
N MET A 1 -11.73 20.63 20.64
CA MET A 1 -10.30 20.52 20.30
C MET A 1 -10.00 19.09 19.81
N TYR A 2 -10.38 18.72 18.57
CA TYR A 2 -10.14 17.36 18.04
C TYR A 2 -9.73 17.32 16.55
N VAL A 3 -9.90 18.39 15.79
CA VAL A 3 -9.72 18.35 14.32
C VAL A 3 -8.28 18.59 13.88
N LYS A 4 -7.46 19.29 14.68
CA LYS A 4 -6.11 19.72 14.29
C LYS A 4 -5.08 18.58 14.18
N ASN A 5 -5.25 17.48 14.91
CA ASN A 5 -4.30 16.35 14.89
C ASN A 5 -4.50 15.39 13.70
N LEU A 6 -5.69 15.38 13.08
CA LEU A 6 -5.95 14.49 11.94
C LEU A 6 -5.31 15.02 10.65
N LEU A 7 -5.43 16.33 10.41
CA LEU A 7 -4.89 16.99 9.21
C LEU A 7 -3.37 16.92 9.17
N THR A 8 -2.70 17.23 10.29
CA THR A 8 -1.23 17.16 10.38
C THR A 8 -0.68 15.75 10.15
N LYS A 9 -1.40 14.72 10.63
CA LYS A 9 -0.98 13.33 10.48
C LYS A 9 -1.11 12.85 9.03
N ASN A 10 -2.14 13.30 8.31
CA ASN A 10 -2.32 12.97 6.89
C ASN A 10 -1.23 13.61 6.03
N ASP A 11 -0.89 14.88 6.28
CA ASP A 11 0.17 15.58 5.54
C ASP A 11 1.55 14.93 5.74
N GLU A 12 1.85 14.49 6.97
CA GLU A 12 3.07 13.73 7.27
C GLU A 12 3.12 12.38 6.54
N VAL A 13 2.00 11.65 6.54
CA VAL A 13 1.87 10.36 5.84
C VAL A 13 2.05 10.54 4.34
N GLU A 14 1.45 11.56 3.74
CA GLU A 14 1.64 11.88 2.31
C GLU A 14 3.11 12.19 2.01
N GLY A 15 3.78 12.96 2.85
CA GLY A 15 5.22 13.24 2.70
C GLY A 15 6.09 11.98 2.77
N ILE A 16 5.75 11.03 3.65
CA ILE A 16 6.44 9.73 3.73
C ILE A 16 6.17 8.91 2.47
N ILE A 17 4.93 8.85 1.99
CA ILE A 17 4.56 8.12 0.78
C ILE A 17 5.35 8.66 -0.42
N GLN A 18 5.38 9.98 -0.63
CA GLN A 18 6.10 10.58 -1.75
C GLN A 18 7.61 10.30 -1.71
N LYS A 19 8.23 10.34 -0.53
CA LYS A 19 9.65 9.97 -0.36
C LYS A 19 9.87 8.49 -0.68
N THR A 20 8.95 7.63 -0.23
CA THR A 20 9.02 6.17 -0.45
C THR A 20 8.80 5.82 -1.92
N GLU A 21 7.87 6.49 -2.60
CA GLU A 21 7.63 6.36 -4.04
C GLU A 21 8.90 6.68 -4.84
N LYS A 22 9.60 7.78 -4.50
CA LYS A 22 10.87 8.15 -5.15
C LYS A 22 11.95 7.08 -5.00
N ILE A 23 12.06 6.48 -3.81
CA ILE A 23 13.04 5.40 -3.54
C ILE A 23 12.66 4.11 -4.27
N ASN A 24 11.35 3.86 -4.45
CA ASN A 24 10.83 2.62 -5.02
C ASN A 24 10.28 2.81 -6.45
N GLN A 25 10.79 3.76 -7.23
CA GLN A 25 10.28 4.05 -8.58
C GLN A 25 10.35 2.82 -9.49
N ASP A 26 11.47 2.08 -9.48
CA ASP A 26 11.63 0.88 -10.32
C ASP A 26 10.60 -0.19 -9.99
N PHE A 27 10.32 -0.38 -8.70
CA PHE A 27 9.27 -1.28 -8.23
C PHE A 27 7.89 -0.84 -8.71
N LEU A 28 7.55 0.45 -8.59
CA LEU A 28 6.25 0.97 -9.02
C LEU A 28 6.08 0.89 -10.55
N ASN A 29 7.16 1.11 -11.30
CA ASN A 29 7.17 0.97 -12.75
C ASN A 29 6.92 -0.49 -13.14
N LYS A 30 7.64 -1.45 -12.55
CA LYS A 30 7.40 -2.89 -12.77
C LYS A 30 5.99 -3.30 -12.36
N LEU A 31 5.52 -2.84 -11.19
CA LEU A 31 4.19 -3.13 -10.69
C LEU A 31 3.11 -2.63 -11.66
N SER A 32 3.25 -1.40 -12.15
CA SER A 32 2.29 -0.82 -13.10
C SER A 32 2.38 -1.46 -14.49
N PHE A 33 3.56 -1.91 -14.90
CA PHE A 33 3.76 -2.62 -16.17
C PHE A 33 3.12 -4.02 -16.15
N LEU A 34 3.31 -4.77 -15.05
CA LEU A 34 2.72 -6.10 -14.89
C LEU A 34 1.22 -6.03 -14.59
N HIS A 35 0.78 -5.00 -13.87
CA HIS A 35 -0.58 -4.85 -13.35
C HIS A 35 -1.12 -3.46 -13.68
N PRO A 36 -1.53 -3.20 -14.93
CA PRO A 36 -1.96 -1.88 -15.39
C PRO A 36 -3.22 -1.38 -14.67
N ASP A 37 -4.09 -2.29 -14.23
CA ASP A 37 -5.36 -1.97 -13.57
C ASP A 37 -5.20 -1.62 -12.07
N ILE A 38 -3.97 -1.65 -11.54
CA ILE A 38 -3.74 -1.36 -10.12
C ILE A 38 -3.94 0.12 -9.81
N THR A 39 -4.81 0.41 -8.82
CA THR A 39 -5.15 1.78 -8.44
C THR A 39 -4.03 2.46 -7.66
N LYS A 40 -4.04 3.80 -7.60
CA LYS A 40 -3.08 4.58 -6.79
C LYS A 40 -3.08 4.16 -5.32
N ASN A 41 -4.27 3.93 -4.73
CA ASN A 41 -4.39 3.50 -3.34
C ASN A 41 -3.75 2.11 -3.12
N GLU A 42 -3.91 1.20 -4.08
CA GLU A 42 -3.28 -0.12 -4.02
C GLU A 42 -1.77 -0.04 -4.19
N LYS A 43 -1.25 0.88 -5.02
CA LYS A 43 0.20 1.16 -5.09
C LYS A 43 0.75 1.66 -3.75
N ASN A 44 0.04 2.57 -3.08
CA ASN A 44 0.43 3.07 -1.75
C ASN A 44 0.47 1.94 -0.71
N ILE A 45 -0.58 1.10 -0.68
CA ILE A 45 -0.63 -0.06 0.22
C ILE A 45 0.48 -1.06 -0.14
N ALA A 46 0.76 -1.29 -1.42
CA ALA A 46 1.82 -2.17 -1.87
C ALA A 46 3.21 -1.68 -1.42
N LEU A 47 3.49 -0.37 -1.49
CA LEU A 47 4.71 0.23 -0.95
C LEU A 47 4.85 -0.02 0.55
N MET A 48 3.77 0.22 1.31
CA MET A 48 3.78 0.01 2.76
C MET A 48 3.99 -1.47 3.12
N LEU A 49 3.36 -2.39 2.38
CA LEU A 49 3.54 -3.83 2.55
C LEU A 49 4.96 -4.27 2.19
N ARG A 50 5.54 -3.75 1.12
CA ARG A 50 6.93 -4.01 0.72
C ARG A 50 7.90 -3.53 1.79
N ALA A 51 7.62 -2.39 2.41
CA ALA A 51 8.36 -1.86 3.56
C ALA A 51 8.19 -2.68 4.86
N GLY A 52 7.38 -3.74 4.85
CA GLY A 52 7.20 -4.64 5.99
C GLY A 52 6.17 -4.17 7.02
N LEU A 53 5.37 -3.15 6.71
CA LEU A 53 4.30 -2.71 7.61
C LEU A 53 3.18 -3.75 7.68
N SER A 54 2.69 -3.98 8.90
CA SER A 54 1.54 -4.85 9.13
C SER A 54 0.24 -4.17 8.72
N THR A 55 -0.81 -4.96 8.44
CA THR A 55 -2.17 -4.46 8.15
C THR A 55 -2.66 -3.46 9.20
N LYS A 56 -2.34 -3.69 10.48
CA LYS A 56 -2.74 -2.79 11.58
C LYS A 56 -2.03 -1.44 11.49
N GLN A 57 -0.72 -1.43 11.24
CA GLN A 57 0.04 -0.19 11.08
C GLN A 57 -0.43 0.60 9.85
N ILE A 58 -0.67 -0.08 8.73
CA ILE A 58 -1.21 0.54 7.51
C ILE A 58 -2.58 1.16 7.78
N ALA A 59 -3.46 0.44 8.50
CA ALA A 59 -4.78 0.93 8.86
C ALA A 59 -4.71 2.19 9.73
N THR A 60 -3.79 2.22 10.71
CA THR A 60 -3.53 3.40 11.55
C THR A 60 -2.94 4.58 10.78
N LEU A 61 -2.12 4.34 9.75
CA LEU A 61 -1.54 5.39 8.90
C LEU A 61 -2.59 5.98 7.95
N LEU A 62 -3.48 5.14 7.42
CA LEU A 62 -4.55 5.55 6.49
C LEU A 62 -5.84 5.96 7.20
N ASP A 63 -5.83 6.08 8.53
CA ASP A 63 -6.99 6.35 9.38
C ASP A 63 -8.24 5.53 8.99
N CYS A 64 -8.04 4.23 8.81
CA CYS A 64 -9.09 3.32 8.38
C CYS A 64 -9.14 2.04 9.22
N ASN A 65 -10.19 1.24 9.04
CA ASN A 65 -10.29 -0.05 9.71
C ASN A 65 -9.34 -1.07 9.05
N PRO A 66 -8.64 -1.93 9.82
CA PRO A 66 -7.87 -3.06 9.26
C PRO A 66 -8.63 -3.92 8.25
N LYS A 67 -9.96 -4.03 8.37
CA LYS A 67 -10.83 -4.70 7.40
C LYS A 67 -10.76 -4.05 6.01
N SER A 68 -10.68 -2.72 5.93
CA SER A 68 -10.53 -1.98 4.68
C SER A 68 -9.20 -2.30 3.99
N VAL A 69 -8.11 -2.39 4.76
CA VAL A 69 -6.79 -2.79 4.26
C VAL A 69 -6.80 -4.25 3.78
N ASN A 70 -7.43 -5.15 4.52
CA ASN A 70 -7.60 -6.55 4.07
C ASN A 70 -8.38 -6.64 2.76
N MET A 71 -9.39 -5.79 2.57
CA MET A 71 -10.14 -5.76 1.32
C MET A 71 -9.34 -5.20 0.15
N ALA A 72 -8.49 -4.20 0.39
CA ALA A 72 -7.53 -3.77 -0.61
C ALA A 72 -6.53 -4.89 -0.97
N ARG A 73 -6.01 -5.62 0.02
CA ARG A 73 -5.14 -6.79 -0.22
C ARG A 73 -5.83 -7.87 -1.04
N TYR A 74 -7.10 -8.14 -0.78
CA TYR A 74 -7.90 -9.09 -1.56
C TYR A 74 -8.02 -8.62 -3.02
N ARG A 75 -8.44 -7.37 -3.24
CA ARG A 75 -8.54 -6.80 -4.59
C ARG A 75 -7.20 -6.81 -5.31
N MET A 76 -6.11 -6.45 -4.65
CA MET A 76 -4.77 -6.52 -5.22
C MET A 76 -4.44 -7.91 -5.73
N ARG A 77 -4.74 -8.96 -4.96
CA ARG A 77 -4.50 -10.35 -5.41
C ARG A 77 -5.30 -10.68 -6.66
N THR A 78 -6.55 -10.23 -6.75
CA THR A 78 -7.38 -10.41 -7.95
C THR A 78 -6.82 -9.66 -9.15
N HIS A 79 -6.45 -8.38 -9.00
CA HIS A 79 -5.83 -7.59 -10.06
C HIS A 79 -4.49 -8.18 -10.50
N MET A 80 -3.76 -8.82 -9.57
CA MET A 80 -2.47 -9.44 -9.84
C MET A 80 -2.55 -10.89 -10.34
N GLY A 81 -3.75 -11.45 -10.46
CA GLY A 81 -3.94 -12.86 -10.83
C GLY A 81 -3.24 -13.84 -9.87
N MET A 82 -3.08 -13.48 -8.60
CA MET A 82 -2.34 -14.29 -7.64
C MET A 82 -3.17 -15.46 -7.13
N GLU A 83 -2.57 -16.65 -7.15
CA GLU A 83 -3.09 -17.85 -6.49
C GLU A 83 -3.18 -17.65 -4.97
N SER A 84 -4.06 -18.41 -4.31
CA SER A 84 -4.38 -18.28 -2.88
C SER A 84 -3.23 -18.66 -1.95
N ASP A 85 -2.30 -19.49 -2.40
CA ASP A 85 -1.14 -20.00 -1.67
C ASP A 85 0.06 -19.02 -1.66
N LYS A 86 0.16 -18.12 -2.64
CA LYS A 86 1.28 -17.17 -2.74
C LYS A 86 1.17 -16.04 -1.73
N ASN A 87 2.21 -15.77 -0.96
CA ASN A 87 2.20 -14.63 -0.04
C ASN A 87 2.30 -13.31 -0.83
N LEU A 88 1.32 -12.41 -0.65
CA LEU A 88 1.28 -11.11 -1.32
C LEU A 88 2.51 -10.26 -0.96
N ALA A 89 2.94 -10.27 0.30
CA ALA A 89 4.09 -9.46 0.72
C ALA A 89 5.40 -9.97 0.08
N ASP A 90 5.56 -11.28 -0.04
CA ASP A 90 6.76 -11.87 -0.62
C ASP A 90 6.80 -11.65 -2.14
N TYR A 91 5.66 -11.77 -2.82
CA TYR A 91 5.52 -11.37 -4.22
C TYR A 91 5.89 -9.89 -4.40
N LEU A 92 5.32 -9.00 -3.60
CA LEU A 92 5.62 -7.57 -3.67
C LEU A 92 7.08 -7.24 -3.36
N LYS A 93 7.81 -8.06 -2.59
CA LYS A 93 9.26 -7.89 -2.36
C LYS A 93 10.12 -8.41 -3.51
N SER A 94 9.62 -9.41 -4.25
CA SER A 94 10.35 -10.02 -5.38
C SER A 94 10.38 -9.17 -6.65
N LEU A 95 9.47 -8.19 -6.76
CA LEU A 95 9.44 -7.22 -7.86
C LEU A 95 10.60 -6.22 -7.79
#